data_AF-A0A8S9QXT2-F1
#
_entry.id   AF-A0A8S9QXT2-F1
#
_cell.length_a   1.000
_cell.length_b   1.000
_cell.length_c   1.000
_cell.angle_alpha   90.00
_cell.angle_beta   90.00
_cell.angle_gamma   90.00
#
_symmetry.space_group_name_H-M   'P 1'
#
loop_
_entity.id
_entity.type
_entity.pdbx_description
1 polymer ?
#
loop_
_entity_poly.entity_id
_entity_poly.type
_entity_poly.pdbx_seq_one_letter_code
_entity_poly.pdbx_strand_id
1 'polypeptide(L)'
;MATSKKVITRDEWEKKLNAVKLRKEDMNTLVMNFLVTEGFVEAADKFQRESGTKPEIDLATITDRMAVKKAVQNGNVEDAIEKVNDLNPEVHTSMLLSSCLIDYLLDISHRLKTASEVNAAILTSQSHEKDPKLPSLLKMLIWAQNQLDEKAVYPHINDLSTGQLETPSE
;
A
#
# COMPACT_ATOMS: atom_id res chain seq x y z
N MET A 1 -25.62 2.73 34.01
CA MET A 1 -25.20 1.36 34.37
C MET A 1 -24.21 0.91 33.31
N ALA A 2 -22.99 0.52 33.67
CA ALA A 2 -22.05 -0.01 32.68
C ALA A 2 -22.59 -1.35 32.17
N THR A 3 -22.90 -1.44 30.89
CA THR A 3 -23.25 -2.71 30.24
C THR A 3 -22.01 -3.58 30.22
N SER A 4 -22.05 -4.74 30.87
CA SER A 4 -20.95 -5.71 30.82
C SER A 4 -20.65 -6.11 29.37
N LYS A 5 -19.38 -6.02 28.98
CA LYS A 5 -18.91 -6.41 27.64
C LYS A 5 -19.08 -7.91 27.42
N LYS A 6 -19.40 -8.32 26.20
CA LYS A 6 -19.47 -9.74 25.84
C LYS A 6 -18.07 -10.35 25.81
N VAL A 7 -17.84 -11.45 26.52
CA VAL A 7 -16.57 -12.19 26.43
C VAL A 7 -16.65 -13.19 25.28
N ILE A 8 -15.66 -13.19 24.41
CA ILE A 8 -15.49 -14.15 23.31
C ILE A 8 -14.14 -14.84 23.53
N THR A 9 -14.18 -16.16 23.73
CA THR A 9 -12.96 -16.94 23.98
C THR A 9 -12.12 -17.11 22.71
N ARG A 10 -10.86 -17.48 22.89
CA ARG A 10 -9.96 -17.78 21.77
C ARG A 10 -10.52 -18.88 20.86
N ASP A 11 -11.00 -19.97 21.44
CA ASP A 11 -11.55 -21.10 20.68
C ASP A 11 -12.79 -20.71 19.85
N GLU A 12 -13.69 -19.90 20.44
CA GLU A 12 -14.85 -19.37 19.71
C GLU A 12 -14.45 -18.44 18.57
N TRP A 13 -13.41 -17.62 18.78
CA TRP A 13 -12.88 -16.71 17.79
C TRP A 13 -12.23 -17.46 16.62
N GLU A 14 -11.34 -18.40 16.91
CA GLU A 14 -10.68 -19.25 15.92
C GLU A 14 -11.68 -20.08 15.12
N LYS A 15 -12.73 -20.60 15.77
CA LYS A 15 -13.82 -21.28 15.07
C LYS A 15 -14.54 -20.38 14.07
N LYS A 16 -14.78 -19.10 14.42
CA LYS A 16 -15.38 -18.11 13.50
C LYS A 16 -14.43 -17.76 12.37
N LEU A 17 -13.15 -17.54 12.65
CA LEU A 17 -12.13 -17.26 11.63
C LEU A 17 -12.02 -18.41 10.63
N ASN A 18 -11.95 -19.65 11.11
CA ASN A 18 -11.87 -20.85 10.26
C ASN A 18 -13.14 -21.08 9.42
N ALA A 19 -14.29 -20.53 9.85
CA ALA A 19 -15.51 -20.59 9.06
C ALA A 19 -15.50 -19.62 7.87
N VAL A 20 -14.65 -18.58 7.89
CA VAL A 20 -14.48 -17.64 6.78
C VAL A 20 -13.69 -18.31 5.67
N LYS A 21 -14.31 -18.47 4.50
CA LYS A 21 -13.66 -19.03 3.32
C LYS A 21 -12.99 -17.91 2.53
N LEU A 22 -11.66 -17.86 2.59
CA LEU A 22 -10.85 -16.99 1.74
C LEU A 22 -10.21 -17.81 0.63
N ARG A 23 -10.34 -17.34 -0.60
CA ARG A 23 -9.68 -17.97 -1.74
C ARG A 23 -8.26 -17.47 -1.85
N LYS A 24 -7.33 -18.36 -2.20
CA LYS A 24 -5.92 -18.00 -2.37
C LYS A 24 -5.76 -16.97 -3.48
N GLU A 25 -6.60 -17.03 -4.50
CA GLU A 25 -6.60 -16.13 -5.66
C GLU A 25 -6.93 -14.69 -5.26
N ASP A 26 -7.85 -14.50 -4.31
CA ASP A 26 -8.21 -13.17 -3.81
C ASP A 26 -7.03 -12.56 -3.03
N MET A 27 -6.35 -13.36 -2.21
CA MET A 27 -5.14 -12.95 -1.49
C MET A 27 -3.99 -12.63 -2.46
N ASN A 28 -3.79 -13.45 -3.49
CA ASN A 28 -2.74 -13.20 -4.47
C ASN A 28 -3.02 -11.92 -5.27
N THR A 29 -4.29 -11.65 -5.60
CA THR A 29 -4.68 -10.42 -6.30
C THR A 29 -4.36 -9.19 -5.44
N LEU A 30 -4.59 -9.28 -4.13
CA LEU A 30 -4.26 -8.23 -3.18
C LEU A 30 -2.75 -7.98 -3.06
N VAL A 31 -1.96 -9.05 -2.99
CA VAL A 31 -0.49 -8.95 -2.99
C VAL A 31 0.01 -8.37 -4.30
N MET A 32 -0.50 -8.84 -5.44
CA MET A 32 -0.13 -8.32 -6.75
C MET A 32 -0.46 -6.84 -6.89
N ASN A 33 -1.67 -6.41 -6.47
CA ASN A 33 -2.04 -4.99 -6.43
C ASN A 33 -1.04 -4.17 -5.62
N PHE A 34 -0.66 -4.64 -4.43
CA PHE A 34 0.32 -3.94 -3.59
C PHE A 34 1.69 -3.81 -4.29
N LEU A 35 2.23 -4.91 -4.83
CA LEU A 35 3.53 -4.91 -5.50
C LEU A 35 3.53 -3.97 -6.72
N VAL A 36 2.46 -4.00 -7.51
CA VAL A 36 2.30 -3.16 -8.71
C VAL A 36 2.16 -1.69 -8.35
N THR A 37 1.29 -1.33 -7.40
CA THR A 37 1.04 0.06 -7.02
C THR A 37 2.26 0.69 -6.33
N GLU A 38 2.94 -0.05 -5.44
CA GLU A 38 4.17 0.42 -4.81
C GLU A 38 5.37 0.45 -5.77
N GLY A 39 5.32 -0.32 -6.85
CA GLY A 39 6.35 -0.37 -7.90
C GLY A 39 7.45 -1.41 -7.65
N PHE A 40 7.18 -2.45 -6.87
CA PHE A 40 8.10 -3.55 -6.65
C PHE A 40 8.12 -4.50 -7.86
N VAL A 41 8.60 -4.02 -9.01
CA VAL A 41 8.54 -4.71 -10.32
C VAL A 41 9.16 -6.10 -10.28
N GLU A 42 10.38 -6.25 -9.74
CA GLU A 42 11.05 -7.55 -9.68
C GLU A 42 10.29 -8.56 -8.81
N ALA A 43 9.70 -8.08 -7.70
CA ALA A 43 8.89 -8.91 -6.84
C ALA A 43 7.56 -9.28 -7.53
N ALA A 44 6.94 -8.34 -8.25
CA ALA A 44 5.73 -8.58 -9.03
C ALA A 44 5.95 -9.62 -10.14
N ASP A 45 7.05 -9.53 -10.90
CA ASP A 45 7.40 -10.51 -11.94
C ASP A 45 7.61 -11.91 -11.36
N LYS A 46 8.40 -12.03 -10.28
CA LYS A 46 8.60 -13.31 -9.58
C LYS A 46 7.29 -13.86 -9.04
N PHE A 47 6.49 -13.02 -8.38
CA PHE A 47 5.20 -13.41 -7.82
C PHE A 47 4.21 -13.85 -8.89
N GLN A 48 4.19 -13.20 -10.06
CA GLN A 48 3.38 -13.62 -11.21
C GLN A 48 3.77 -15.01 -11.70
N ARG A 49 5.08 -15.29 -11.84
CA ARG A 49 5.58 -16.61 -12.28
C ARG A 49 5.21 -17.73 -11.32
N GLU A 50 5.29 -17.46 -10.02
CA GLU A 50 5.02 -18.46 -8.98
C GLU A 50 3.52 -18.66 -8.72
N SER A 51 2.74 -17.57 -8.69
CA SER A 51 1.32 -17.62 -8.33
C SER A 51 0.38 -17.74 -9.53
N GLY A 52 0.87 -17.46 -10.75
CA GLY A 52 0.05 -17.34 -11.96
C GLY A 52 -0.85 -16.09 -11.99
N THR A 53 -0.78 -15.26 -10.96
CA THR A 53 -1.62 -14.06 -10.82
C THR A 53 -1.10 -12.97 -11.74
N LYS A 54 -1.93 -12.51 -12.67
CA LYS A 54 -1.56 -11.42 -13.57
C LYS A 54 -1.80 -10.07 -12.90
N PRO A 55 -0.91 -9.08 -13.10
CA PRO A 55 -1.17 -7.72 -12.69
C PRO A 55 -2.28 -7.11 -13.55
N GLU A 56 -3.03 -6.18 -12.97
CA GLU A 56 -4.03 -5.38 -13.70
C GLU A 56 -3.36 -4.38 -14.65
N ILE A 57 -2.15 -3.94 -14.30
CA ILE A 57 -1.32 -3.01 -15.08
C ILE A 57 -0.15 -3.79 -15.69
N ASP A 58 0.18 -3.51 -16.95
CA ASP A 58 1.36 -4.10 -17.57
C ASP A 58 2.65 -3.71 -16.81
N LEU A 59 3.52 -4.69 -16.55
CA LEU A 59 4.76 -4.50 -15.80
C LEU A 59 5.72 -3.55 -16.52
N ALA A 60 5.63 -3.45 -17.85
CA ALA A 60 6.40 -2.49 -18.65
C ALA A 60 6.10 -1.05 -18.20
N THR A 61 4.82 -0.69 -18.06
CA THR A 61 4.38 0.63 -17.60
C THR A 61 4.82 0.95 -16.17
N ILE A 62 4.98 -0.07 -15.32
CA ILE A 62 5.49 0.08 -13.94
C ILE A 62 6.99 0.36 -13.95
N THR A 63 7.74 -0.22 -14.89
CA THR A 63 9.20 -0.06 -14.99
C THR A 63 9.59 1.39 -15.25
N ASP A 64 8.86 2.05 -16.16
CA ASP A 64 9.10 3.45 -16.48
C ASP A 64 8.76 4.37 -15.29
N ARG A 65 7.64 4.10 -14.61
CA ARG A 65 7.26 4.78 -13.36
C ARG A 65 8.31 4.60 -12.25
N MET A 66 8.94 3.43 -12.17
CA MET A 66 10.00 3.16 -11.21
C MET A 66 11.29 3.92 -11.49
N ALA A 67 11.62 4.13 -12.77
CA ALA A 67 12.76 4.96 -13.15
C ALA A 67 12.59 6.39 -12.62
N VAL A 68 11.37 6.94 -12.68
CA VAL A 68 11.01 8.24 -12.08
C VAL A 68 11.11 8.20 -10.55
N LYS A 69 10.46 7.23 -9.87
CA LYS A 69 10.50 7.10 -8.41
C LYS A 69 11.94 7.03 -7.88
N LYS A 70 12.79 6.25 -8.55
CA LYS A 70 14.20 6.05 -8.19
C LYS A 70 15.04 7.30 -8.43
N ALA A 71 14.81 8.03 -9.52
CA ALA A 71 15.48 9.30 -9.78
C ALA A 71 15.17 10.33 -8.69
N VAL A 72 13.89 10.46 -8.30
CA VAL A 72 13.46 11.34 -7.20
C VAL A 72 14.06 10.92 -5.86
N GLN A 73 14.02 9.62 -5.52
CA GLN A 73 14.60 9.09 -4.28
C GLN A 73 16.11 9.33 -4.18
N ASN A 74 16.82 9.19 -5.30
CA ASN A 74 18.26 9.41 -5.35
C ASN A 74 18.64 10.91 -5.35
N GLY A 75 17.65 11.82 -5.39
CA GLY A 75 17.89 13.25 -5.50
C GLY A 75 18.36 13.70 -6.89
N ASN A 76 18.22 12.84 -7.90
CA ASN A 76 18.53 13.17 -9.29
C ASN A 76 17.31 13.81 -9.94
N VAL A 77 17.13 15.11 -9.66
CA VAL A 77 15.92 15.87 -10.01
C VAL A 77 15.80 16.06 -11.53
N GLU A 78 16.91 16.30 -12.23
CA GLU A 78 16.91 16.46 -13.69
C GLU A 78 16.48 15.18 -14.42
N ASP A 79 17.04 14.03 -14.05
CA ASP A 79 16.66 12.72 -14.60
C ASP A 79 15.21 12.36 -14.27
N ALA A 80 14.70 12.78 -13.11
CA ALA A 80 13.29 12.60 -12.75
C ALA A 80 12.36 13.44 -13.63
N ILE A 81 12.73 14.69 -13.93
CA ILE A 81 11.91 15.60 -14.77
C ILE A 81 11.88 15.11 -16.22
N GLU A 82 13.03 14.75 -16.77
CA GLU A 82 13.13 14.20 -18.14
C GLU A 82 12.22 12.97 -18.31
N LYS A 83 12.34 12.00 -17.40
CA LYS A 83 11.52 10.78 -17.43
C LYS A 83 10.03 11.02 -17.25
N VAL A 84 9.64 12.00 -16.42
CA VAL A 84 8.21 12.37 -16.26
C VAL A 84 7.66 12.96 -17.56
N ASN A 85 8.42 13.83 -18.22
CA ASN A 85 8.01 14.45 -19.48
C ASN A 85 7.90 13.42 -20.61
N ASP A 86 8.80 12.42 -20.65
CA ASP A 86 8.73 11.32 -21.61
C ASP A 86 7.51 10.41 -21.37
N LEU A 87 7.10 10.25 -20.11
CA LEU A 87 6.02 9.34 -19.71
C LEU A 87 4.62 9.94 -19.84
N ASN A 88 4.47 11.24 -19.58
CA ASN A 88 3.20 11.90 -19.76
C ASN A 88 3.41 13.39 -20.12
N PRO A 89 3.47 13.72 -21.43
CA PRO A 89 3.75 15.08 -21.89
C PRO A 89 2.65 16.10 -21.52
N GLU A 90 1.48 15.64 -21.07
CA GLU A 90 0.39 16.49 -20.57
C GLU A 90 0.53 16.91 -19.10
N VAL A 91 1.45 16.32 -18.32
CA VAL A 91 1.80 16.81 -16.96
C VAL A 91 2.67 18.04 -17.12
N HIS A 92 2.10 19.12 -17.66
CA HIS A 92 2.82 20.36 -17.82
C HIS A 92 3.14 20.91 -16.41
N THR A 93 4.39 20.73 -16.02
CA THR A 93 5.03 21.08 -14.74
C THR A 93 5.17 22.59 -14.56
N SER A 94 4.08 23.34 -14.72
CA SER A 94 4.04 24.78 -14.46
C SER A 94 3.99 25.13 -12.96
N MET A 95 3.69 24.15 -12.10
CA MET A 95 3.59 24.38 -10.64
C MET A 95 4.69 23.73 -9.79
N LEU A 96 5.56 22.88 -10.35
CA LEU A 96 6.53 22.09 -9.57
C LEU A 96 7.99 22.55 -9.68
N LEU A 97 8.30 23.52 -10.54
CA LEU A 97 9.67 23.98 -10.80
C LEU A 97 9.88 25.44 -10.42
N SER A 98 9.51 25.82 -9.19
CA SER A 98 10.09 27.02 -8.60
C SER A 98 11.43 26.65 -7.98
N SER A 99 12.43 27.52 -8.12
CA SER A 99 13.82 27.30 -7.66
C SER A 99 13.96 27.04 -6.14
N CYS A 100 12.85 27.09 -5.40
CA CYS A 100 12.72 26.72 -3.99
C CYS A 100 12.77 25.19 -3.74
N LEU A 101 12.45 24.34 -4.74
CA LEU A 101 12.39 22.88 -4.57
C LEU A 101 13.79 22.23 -4.41
N ILE A 102 14.83 22.86 -4.96
CA ILE A 102 16.21 22.35 -4.95
C ILE A 102 16.76 22.30 -3.53
N ASP A 103 16.45 23.29 -2.68
CA ASP A 103 16.87 23.32 -1.27
C ASP A 103 16.05 22.38 -0.37
N TYR A 104 14.80 22.07 -0.74
CA TYR A 104 13.88 21.22 0.01
C TYR A 104 14.13 19.71 -0.17
N LEU A 105 14.81 19.33 -1.26
CA LEU A 105 15.09 17.93 -1.65
C LEU A 105 16.35 17.31 -1.03
N LEU A 106 17.06 18.03 -0.17
CA LEU A 106 18.18 17.48 0.60
C LEU A 106 17.73 16.46 1.67
N ASP A 107 16.50 16.57 2.17
CA ASP A 107 15.94 15.62 3.15
C ASP A 107 15.35 14.36 2.49
N ILE A 108 15.66 13.19 3.03
CA ILE A 108 15.19 11.88 2.54
C ILE A 108 13.66 11.79 2.63
N SER A 109 13.05 12.37 3.66
CA SER A 109 11.60 12.32 3.87
C SER A 109 10.85 13.06 2.77
N HIS A 110 11.36 14.21 2.33
CA HIS A 110 10.77 14.97 1.23
C HIS A 110 10.97 14.27 -0.12
N ARG A 111 12.13 13.64 -0.36
CA ARG A 111 12.34 12.82 -1.56
C ARG A 111 11.38 11.63 -1.64
N LEU A 112 11.14 10.94 -0.53
CA LEU A 112 10.15 9.86 -0.47
C LEU A 112 8.73 10.37 -0.75
N LYS A 113 8.36 11.52 -0.19
CA LYS A 113 7.06 12.14 -0.40
C LYS A 113 6.86 12.57 -1.86
N THR A 114 7.82 13.29 -2.44
CA THR A 114 7.77 13.71 -3.85
C THR A 114 7.73 12.50 -4.78
N ALA A 115 8.50 11.44 -4.50
CA ALA A 115 8.45 10.22 -5.29
C ALA A 115 7.07 9.55 -5.23
N SER A 116 6.40 9.60 -4.06
CA SER A 116 5.03 9.12 -3.90
C SER A 116 4.00 10.00 -4.62
N GLU A 117 4.16 11.32 -4.62
CA GLU A 117 3.28 12.27 -5.29
C GLU A 117 3.39 12.19 -6.83
N VAL A 118 4.61 12.03 -7.34
CA VAL A 118 4.84 11.83 -8.78
C VAL A 118 4.27 10.50 -9.26
N ASN A 119 4.49 9.41 -8.50
CA ASN A 119 3.86 8.12 -8.78
C ASN A 119 2.34 8.20 -8.83
N ALA A 120 1.75 8.96 -7.90
CA ALA A 120 0.33 9.18 -7.83
C ALA A 120 -0.22 9.93 -9.04
N ALA A 121 0.49 10.96 -9.49
CA ALA A 121 0.10 11.73 -10.67
C ALA A 121 0.12 10.87 -11.94
N ILE A 122 1.15 10.03 -12.10
CA ILE A 122 1.28 9.10 -13.24
C ILE A 122 0.15 8.04 -13.21
N LEU A 123 -0.16 7.46 -12.05
CA LEU A 123 -1.27 6.51 -11.91
C LEU A 123 -2.63 7.17 -12.22
N THR A 124 -2.84 8.39 -11.73
CA THR A 124 -4.06 9.15 -11.97
C THR A 124 -4.24 9.49 -13.44
N SER A 125 -3.17 9.91 -14.14
CA SER A 125 -3.23 10.19 -15.58
C SER A 125 -3.48 8.93 -16.42
N GLN A 126 -3.07 7.77 -15.92
CA GLN A 126 -3.36 6.47 -16.54
C GLN A 126 -4.71 5.89 -16.10
N SER A 127 -5.55 6.63 -15.35
CA SER A 127 -6.84 6.18 -14.80
C SER A 127 -6.75 4.96 -13.87
N HIS A 128 -5.62 4.76 -13.20
CA HIS A 128 -5.41 3.66 -12.27
C HIS A 128 -5.53 4.10 -10.81
N GLU A 129 -5.89 3.15 -9.94
CA GLU A 129 -5.92 3.39 -8.49
C GLU A 129 -4.52 3.71 -7.97
N LYS A 130 -4.41 4.91 -7.37
CA LYS A 130 -3.18 5.45 -6.79
C LYS A 130 -2.69 4.66 -5.58
N ASP A 131 -3.62 4.19 -4.75
CA ASP A 131 -3.32 3.65 -3.42
C ASP A 131 -3.55 2.14 -3.38
N PRO A 132 -2.62 1.36 -2.80
CA PRO A 132 -2.79 -0.08 -2.72
C PRO A 132 -3.91 -0.46 -1.75
N LYS A 133 -4.62 -1.55 -2.04
CA LYS A 133 -5.77 -2.01 -1.24
C LYS A 133 -5.36 -2.61 0.10
N LEU A 134 -4.16 -3.22 0.18
CA LEU A 134 -3.70 -3.93 1.38
C LEU A 134 -3.59 -3.01 2.61
N PRO A 135 -2.91 -1.84 2.57
CA PRO A 135 -2.90 -0.91 3.69
C PRO A 135 -4.28 -0.43 4.13
N SER A 136 -5.22 -0.26 3.20
CA SER A 136 -6.60 0.13 3.51
C SER A 136 -7.33 -0.97 4.30
N LEU A 137 -7.13 -2.24 3.93
CA LEU A 137 -7.67 -3.38 4.68
C LEU A 137 -7.05 -3.50 6.09
N LEU A 138 -5.74 -3.26 6.23
CA LEU A 138 -5.08 -3.25 7.53
C LEU A 138 -5.60 -2.12 8.44
N LYS A 139 -5.82 -0.93 7.90
CA LYS A 139 -6.48 0.17 8.63
C LYS A 139 -7.91 -0.19 9.03
N MET A 140 -8.64 -0.86 8.14
CA MET A 140 -10.00 -1.33 8.43
C MET A 140 -10.03 -2.40 9.53
N LEU A 141 -9.02 -3.29 9.60
CA LEU A 141 -8.86 -4.23 10.70
C LEU A 141 -8.67 -3.50 12.03
N ILE A 142 -7.75 -2.54 12.10
CA ILE A 142 -7.51 -1.74 13.31
C ILE A 142 -8.80 -1.03 13.72
N TRP A 143 -9.48 -0.39 12.76
CA TRP A 143 -10.75 0.28 13.04
C TRP A 143 -11.81 -0.70 13.57
N ALA A 144 -11.96 -1.87 12.94
CA ALA A 144 -12.92 -2.87 13.36
C ALA A 144 -12.62 -3.41 14.77
N GLN A 145 -11.35 -3.57 15.13
CA GLN A 145 -10.95 -3.94 16.49
C GLN A 145 -11.37 -2.85 17.49
N ASN A 146 -11.03 -1.59 17.24
CA ASN A 146 -11.42 -0.48 18.11
C ASN A 146 -12.93 -0.36 18.30
N GLN A 147 -13.72 -0.63 17.24
CA GLN A 147 -15.19 -0.66 17.35
C GLN A 147 -15.71 -1.84 18.17
N LEU A 148 -15.01 -2.98 18.13
CA LEU A 148 -15.39 -4.18 18.87
C LEU A 148 -15.02 -4.06 20.36
N ASP A 149 -13.97 -3.30 20.69
CA ASP A 149 -13.53 -3.06 22.07
C ASP A 149 -14.61 -2.44 22.95
N GLU A 150 -15.49 -1.62 22.38
CA GLU A 150 -16.63 -1.05 23.11
C GLU A 150 -17.66 -2.11 23.53
N LYS A 151 -17.70 -3.24 22.82
CA LYS A 151 -18.79 -4.23 22.88
C LYS A 151 -18.36 -5.58 23.44
N ALA A 152 -17.08 -5.94 23.28
CA ALA A 152 -16.59 -7.27 23.61
C ALA A 152 -15.15 -7.28 24.12
N VAL A 153 -14.83 -8.34 24.86
CA VAL A 153 -13.46 -8.78 25.17
C VAL A 153 -13.18 -9.98 24.29
N TYR A 154 -12.15 -9.89 23.45
CA TYR A 154 -11.87 -10.89 22.40
C TYR A 154 -10.39 -10.85 22.00
N PRO A 155 -9.84 -11.92 21.38
CA PRO A 155 -8.46 -11.95 20.93
C PRO A 155 -8.14 -10.85 19.91
N HIS A 156 -7.04 -10.14 20.12
CA HIS A 156 -6.57 -9.03 19.30
C HIS A 156 -5.39 -9.41 18.42
N ILE A 157 -5.27 -8.77 17.26
CA ILE A 157 -4.01 -8.69 16.52
C ILE A 157 -3.39 -7.33 16.85
N ASN A 158 -2.34 -7.34 17.66
CA ASN A 158 -1.60 -6.13 18.04
C ASN A 158 -0.42 -5.88 17.11
N ASP A 159 0.27 -6.94 16.71
CA ASP A 159 1.34 -6.90 15.73
C ASP A 159 0.87 -7.42 14.38
N LEU A 160 0.64 -6.51 13.44
CA LEU A 160 0.22 -6.84 12.08
C LEU A 160 1.28 -7.61 11.28
N SER A 161 2.55 -7.55 11.67
CA SER A 161 3.64 -8.24 10.98
C SER A 161 3.66 -9.73 11.31
N THR A 162 3.29 -10.10 12.54
CA THR A 162 3.19 -11.51 12.96
C THR A 162 1.78 -12.06 12.77
N GLY A 163 0.76 -11.20 12.80
CA GLY A 163 -0.64 -11.59 12.67
C GLY A 163 -1.14 -12.49 13.80
N GLN A 164 -0.40 -12.58 14.91
CA GLN A 164 -0.76 -13.46 16.02
C GLN A 164 -1.92 -12.87 16.82
N LEU A 165 -2.85 -13.75 17.20
CA LEU A 165 -3.92 -13.41 18.13
C LEU A 165 -3.38 -13.43 19.55
N GLU A 166 -3.55 -12.33 20.26
CA GLU A 166 -3.24 -12.16 21.67
C GLU A 166 -4.55 -12.11 22.47
N THR A 167 -4.62 -12.89 23.54
CA THR A 167 -5.76 -12.82 24.47
C THR A 167 -5.63 -11.53 25.28
N PRO A 168 -6.70 -10.72 25.42
CA PRO A 168 -6.66 -9.54 26.27
C PRO A 168 -6.30 -9.96 27.70
N SER A 169 -5.33 -9.27 28.29
CA SER A 169 -5.04 -9.36 29.71
C SER A 169 -6.31 -9.00 30.50
N GLU A 170 -6.65 -9.80 31.51
CA GLU A 170 -7.78 -9.54 32.42
C GLU A 170 -7.74 -8.14 33.06
#